data_AF-A0A9W8WI66-F1
#
_entry.id   AF-A0A9W8WI66-F1
#
_cell.length_a   1.000
_cell.length_b   1.000
_cell.length_c   1.000
_cell.angle_alpha   90.00
_cell.angle_beta   90.00
_cell.angle_gamma   90.00
#
_symmetry.space_group_name_H-M   'P 1'
#
loop_
_entity.id
_entity.type
_entity.pdbx_description
1 polymer ?
#
loop_
_entity_poly.entity_id
_entity_poly.type
_entity_poly.pdbx_seq_one_letter_code
_entity_poly.pdbx_strand_id
1 'polypeptide(L)'
;MSSINSLPEYAAVFKHCPNIIRGIISLKADGYSCRTLFKTLTASKCDCCSSFGYYLYLVSCKRVCYMCFKYGVKHFPVRGNYISKATGLRRKKLDQVPHILGLPGRWAPAGERRVKLYDIQTALELVGKDGSQPRPEQKLTVVRQRFLALVSAPHLDASGREADWGQGCSRCDRGTCLFRKYTRDEFADHVAEMQDTVGVERG
;
A
#
# COMPACT_ATOMS: atom_id res chain seq x y z
N MET A 1 -7.09 9.34 28.53
CA MET A 1 -6.72 9.29 27.09
C MET A 1 -6.85 10.70 26.48
N SER A 2 -6.05 11.68 26.91
CA SER A 2 -6.27 13.10 26.54
C SER A 2 -5.18 13.74 25.68
N SER A 3 -4.04 13.09 25.46
CA SER A 3 -2.87 13.71 24.81
C SER A 3 -2.71 13.42 23.32
N ILE A 4 -3.46 12.46 22.78
CA ILE A 4 -3.37 12.08 21.36
C ILE A 4 -4.33 12.90 20.50
N ASN A 5 -5.49 13.30 21.05
CA ASN A 5 -6.50 14.10 20.36
C ASN A 5 -6.06 15.56 20.12
N SER A 6 -5.00 16.02 20.79
CA SER A 6 -4.42 17.35 20.56
C SER A 6 -3.48 17.40 19.36
N LEU A 7 -3.12 16.26 18.77
CA LEU A 7 -2.30 16.22 17.56
C LEU A 7 -3.19 16.43 16.33
N PRO A 8 -3.01 17.53 15.57
CA PRO A 8 -3.84 17.81 14.40
C PRO A 8 -3.72 16.71 13.33
N GLU A 9 -2.53 16.08 13.21
CA GLU A 9 -2.32 14.96 12.30
C GLU A 9 -3.21 13.76 12.64
N TYR A 10 -3.30 13.41 13.93
CA TYR A 10 -4.16 12.32 14.39
C TYR A 10 -5.64 12.65 14.19
N ALA A 11 -6.05 13.87 14.54
CA ALA A 11 -7.42 14.32 14.39
C ALA A 11 -7.88 14.27 12.91
N ALA A 12 -7.03 14.70 11.98
CA ALA A 12 -7.31 14.62 10.55
C ALA A 12 -7.48 13.17 10.06
N VAL A 13 -6.55 12.27 10.42
CA VAL A 13 -6.64 10.85 10.05
C VAL A 13 -7.88 10.21 10.66
N PHE A 14 -8.17 10.48 11.93
CA PHE A 14 -9.34 9.93 12.62
C PHE A 14 -10.65 10.40 11.99
N LYS A 15 -10.73 11.69 11.64
CA LYS A 15 -11.90 12.29 11.00
C LYS A 15 -12.14 11.73 9.60
N HIS A 16 -11.11 11.67 8.75
CA HIS A 16 -11.28 11.40 7.32
C HIS A 16 -11.09 9.94 6.93
N CYS A 17 -10.32 9.16 7.69
CA CYS A 17 -9.99 7.78 7.33
C CYS A 17 -9.83 6.85 8.55
N PRO A 18 -10.86 6.73 9.41
CA PRO A 18 -10.79 5.90 10.63
C PRO A 18 -10.51 4.41 10.34
N ASN A 19 -10.85 3.93 9.14
CA ASN A 19 -10.55 2.56 8.72
C ASN A 19 -9.04 2.29 8.61
N ILE A 20 -8.23 3.30 8.32
CA ILE A 20 -6.77 3.17 8.34
C ILE A 20 -6.28 2.91 9.76
N ILE A 21 -6.76 3.70 10.74
CA ILE A 21 -6.44 3.49 12.16
C ILE A 21 -6.87 2.10 12.62
N ARG A 22 -8.09 1.68 12.27
CA ARG A 22 -8.59 0.33 12.57
C ARG A 22 -7.69 -0.75 11.96
N GLY A 23 -7.26 -0.57 10.71
CA GLY A 23 -6.33 -1.48 10.04
C GLY A 23 -4.98 -1.56 10.75
N ILE A 24 -4.40 -0.41 11.09
CA ILE A 24 -3.14 -0.30 11.83
C ILE A 24 -3.20 -1.06 13.15
N ILE A 25 -4.24 -0.82 13.95
CA ILE A 25 -4.41 -1.48 15.26
C ILE A 25 -4.64 -2.98 15.09
N SER A 26 -5.54 -3.36 14.17
CA SER A 26 -5.93 -4.76 13.98
C SER A 26 -4.77 -5.63 13.48
N LEU A 27 -3.90 -5.05 12.65
CA LEU A 27 -2.74 -5.70 12.06
C LEU A 27 -1.45 -5.45 12.85
N LYS A 28 -1.49 -4.68 13.94
CA LYS A 28 -0.30 -4.26 14.69
C LYS A 28 0.79 -3.65 13.79
N ALA A 29 0.41 -2.71 12.93
CA ALA A 29 1.33 -1.99 12.06
C ALA A 29 2.00 -0.83 12.83
N ASP A 30 3.06 -1.13 13.56
CA ASP A 30 3.75 -0.20 14.47
C ASP A 30 5.10 0.32 13.92
N GLY A 31 5.43 -0.01 12.68
CA GLY A 31 6.71 0.37 12.04
C GLY A 31 6.85 1.85 11.63
N TYR A 32 5.88 2.72 11.93
CA TYR A 32 5.90 4.14 11.54
C TYR A 32 5.08 5.01 12.48
N SER A 33 5.43 6.30 12.52
CA SER A 33 4.75 7.29 13.37
C SER A 33 3.45 7.81 12.74
N CYS A 34 2.57 8.40 13.56
CA CYS A 34 1.38 9.12 13.07
C CYS A 34 1.74 10.29 12.13
N ARG A 35 2.87 10.97 12.38
CA ARG A 35 3.39 12.01 11.49
C ARG A 35 3.78 11.46 10.12
N THR A 36 4.43 10.29 10.09
CA THR A 36 4.77 9.59 8.84
C THR A 36 3.49 9.23 8.07
N LEU A 37 2.49 8.71 8.78
CA LEU A 37 1.19 8.40 8.19
C LEU A 37 0.53 9.63 7.58
N PHE A 38 0.43 10.73 8.34
CA PHE A 38 -0.16 11.97 7.86
C PHE A 38 0.58 12.51 6.64
N LYS A 39 1.92 12.56 6.67
CA LYS A 39 2.74 12.96 5.52
C LYS A 39 2.51 12.08 4.29
N THR A 40 2.37 10.77 4.48
CA THR A 40 2.04 9.85 3.38
C THR A 40 0.64 10.13 2.82
N LEU A 41 -0.33 10.42 3.69
CA LEU A 41 -1.70 10.73 3.27
C LEU A 41 -1.80 12.09 2.58
N THR A 42 -0.94 13.06 2.90
CA THR A 42 -0.81 14.32 2.15
C THR A 42 -0.09 14.18 0.81
N ALA A 43 0.46 13.00 0.49
CA ALA A 43 0.90 12.70 -0.87
C ALA A 43 -0.22 12.01 -1.64
N SER A 44 -0.27 12.19 -2.97
CA SER A 44 -1.27 11.54 -3.85
C SER A 44 -0.68 10.38 -4.67
N LYS A 45 0.63 10.39 -4.89
CA LYS A 45 1.31 9.51 -5.86
C LYS A 45 1.67 8.14 -5.28
N CYS A 46 1.72 7.14 -6.16
CA CYS A 46 2.20 5.79 -5.87
C CYS A 46 3.73 5.78 -5.65
N ASP A 47 4.22 4.92 -4.76
CA ASP A 47 5.66 4.78 -4.44
C ASP A 47 6.45 4.03 -5.55
N CYS A 48 5.73 3.38 -6.47
CA CYS A 48 6.33 2.68 -7.61
C CYS A 48 6.19 3.43 -8.95
N CYS A 49 5.19 4.32 -9.07
CA CYS A 49 4.88 5.01 -10.32
C CYS A 49 4.20 6.35 -10.05
N SER A 50 4.12 7.22 -11.05
CA SER A 50 3.52 8.56 -10.90
C SER A 50 1.99 8.61 -10.92
N SER A 51 1.31 7.45 -10.91
CA SER A 51 -0.15 7.36 -10.83
C SER A 51 -0.67 7.58 -9.40
N PHE A 52 -1.96 7.87 -9.24
CA PHE A 52 -2.58 8.02 -7.92
C PHE A 52 -2.48 6.72 -7.10
N GLY A 53 -1.91 6.82 -5.91
CA GLY A 53 -1.75 5.70 -4.98
C GLY A 53 -2.99 5.52 -4.11
N TYR A 54 -4.04 4.91 -4.65
CA TYR A 54 -5.33 4.75 -3.95
C TYR A 54 -5.28 3.86 -2.68
N TYR A 55 -4.27 3.01 -2.55
CA TYR A 55 -4.10 2.18 -1.36
C TYR A 55 -2.92 2.64 -0.52
N LEU A 56 -3.05 2.49 0.79
CA LEU A 56 -1.93 2.54 1.72
C LEU A 56 -1.50 1.12 2.06
N TYR A 57 -0.23 0.83 1.80
CA TYR A 57 0.43 -0.39 2.23
C TYR A 57 0.87 -0.24 3.68
N LEU A 58 0.20 -0.97 4.57
CA LEU A 58 0.27 -0.80 6.01
C LEU A 58 1.56 -1.32 6.64
N VAL A 59 2.40 -2.09 5.92
CA VAL A 59 3.66 -2.59 6.50
C VAL A 59 4.72 -1.49 6.60
N SER A 60 4.84 -0.67 5.56
CA SER A 60 5.87 0.39 5.46
C SER A 60 5.30 1.80 5.22
N CYS A 61 3.98 1.97 5.35
CA CYS A 61 3.28 3.26 5.19
C CYS A 61 3.56 3.95 3.85
N LYS A 62 3.41 3.19 2.75
CA LYS A 62 3.62 3.66 1.38
C LYS A 62 2.31 3.66 0.59
N ARG A 63 2.11 4.66 -0.26
CA ARG A 63 0.99 4.68 -1.20
C ARG A 63 1.28 3.78 -2.39
N VAL A 64 0.30 3.01 -2.83
CA VAL A 64 0.43 2.13 -4.00
C VAL A 64 -0.84 2.16 -4.83
N CYS A 65 -0.69 2.16 -6.15
CA CYS A 65 -1.83 2.01 -7.07
C CYS A 65 -2.18 0.52 -7.25
N TYR A 66 -3.38 0.25 -7.77
CA TYR A 66 -3.85 -1.13 -7.99
C TYR A 66 -2.88 -1.95 -8.85
N MET A 67 -2.38 -1.38 -9.96
CA MET A 67 -1.50 -2.08 -10.89
C MET A 67 -0.16 -2.46 -10.23
N CYS A 68 0.52 -1.51 -9.60
CA CYS A 68 1.81 -1.76 -8.96
C CYS A 68 1.71 -2.76 -7.81
N PHE A 69 0.60 -2.75 -7.08
CA PHE A 69 0.39 -3.73 -6.03
C PHE A 69 0.01 -5.13 -6.54
N LYS A 70 -0.82 -5.21 -7.59
CA LYS A 70 -1.26 -6.48 -8.15
C LYS A 70 -0.12 -7.22 -8.85
N TYR A 71 0.67 -6.50 -9.65
CA TYR A 71 1.69 -7.06 -10.52
C TYR A 71 3.12 -6.86 -10.02
N GLY A 72 3.37 -5.83 -9.20
CA GLY A 72 4.70 -5.55 -8.67
C GLY A 72 5.09 -6.43 -7.49
N VAL A 73 6.38 -6.45 -7.19
CA VAL A 73 6.95 -7.22 -6.07
C VAL A 73 7.33 -6.35 -4.87
N LYS A 74 7.50 -5.04 -5.06
CA LYS A 74 8.01 -4.09 -4.05
C LYS A 74 7.17 -4.05 -2.77
N HIS A 75 5.84 -4.07 -2.92
CA HIS A 75 4.89 -3.99 -1.79
C HIS A 75 4.16 -5.32 -1.59
N PHE A 76 4.93 -6.41 -1.56
CA PHE A 76 4.40 -7.76 -1.35
C PHE A 76 4.73 -8.25 0.08
N PRO A 77 3.73 -8.35 0.97
CA PRO A 77 3.96 -8.83 2.33
C PRO A 77 4.17 -10.36 2.34
N VAL A 78 5.26 -10.83 2.95
CA VAL A 78 5.66 -12.25 2.91
C VAL A 78 5.87 -12.87 4.28
N ARG A 79 5.68 -14.19 4.37
CA ARG A 79 6.00 -14.95 5.57
C ARG A 79 7.51 -15.01 5.81
N GLY A 80 7.93 -14.99 7.07
CA GLY A 80 9.35 -15.11 7.44
C GLY A 80 10.03 -16.37 6.89
N ASN A 81 9.34 -17.51 6.87
CA ASN A 81 9.89 -18.75 6.29
C ASN A 81 10.20 -18.62 4.80
N TYR A 82 9.44 -17.80 4.06
CA TYR A 82 9.71 -17.54 2.65
C TYR A 82 10.97 -16.67 2.50
N ILE A 83 11.08 -15.58 3.28
CA ILE A 83 12.28 -14.74 3.30
C ILE A 83 13.50 -15.57 3.65
N SER A 84 13.48 -16.33 4.75
CA SER A 84 14.61 -17.15 5.18
C SER A 84 15.02 -18.18 4.12
N LYS A 85 14.07 -18.80 3.40
CA LYS A 85 14.37 -19.72 2.30
C LYS A 85 14.97 -19.00 1.07
N ALA A 86 14.42 -17.84 0.71
CA ALA A 86 14.84 -17.11 -0.48
C ALA A 86 16.18 -16.37 -0.30
N THR A 87 16.52 -16.00 0.95
CA THR A 87 17.63 -15.09 1.25
C THR A 87 18.65 -15.62 2.25
N GLY A 88 18.37 -16.71 2.96
CA GLY A 88 19.22 -17.20 4.04
C GLY A 88 19.15 -16.37 5.34
N LEU A 89 18.32 -15.33 5.40
CA LEU A 89 18.21 -14.48 6.60
C LEU A 89 17.82 -15.28 7.84
N ARG A 90 18.65 -15.16 8.88
CA ARG A 90 18.39 -15.70 10.21
C ARG A 90 17.18 -14.99 10.84
N ARG A 91 16.40 -15.73 11.62
CA ARG A 91 15.17 -15.23 12.26
C ARG A 91 15.39 -13.98 13.11
N LYS A 92 16.53 -13.86 13.81
CA LYS A 92 16.88 -12.66 14.60
C LYS A 92 17.00 -11.38 13.77
N LYS A 93 17.43 -11.46 12.50
CA LYS A 93 17.49 -10.29 11.60
C LYS A 93 16.11 -9.91 11.07
N LEU A 94 15.16 -10.85 11.00
CA LEU A 94 13.79 -10.57 10.55
C LEU A 94 13.03 -9.66 11.51
N ASP A 95 13.36 -9.65 12.80
CA ASP A 95 12.71 -8.76 13.76
C ASP A 95 13.01 -7.27 13.50
N GLN A 96 14.06 -6.97 12.72
CA GLN A 96 14.39 -5.60 12.26
C GLN A 96 13.63 -5.20 11.00
N VAL A 97 12.95 -6.15 10.34
CA VAL A 97 12.19 -5.89 9.12
C VAL A 97 10.78 -5.42 9.52
N PRO A 98 10.28 -4.30 8.93
CA PRO A 98 8.91 -3.87 9.12
C PRO A 98 7.94 -5.02 8.84
N HIS A 99 6.99 -5.21 9.76
CA HIS A 99 6.06 -6.32 9.68
C HIS A 99 4.69 -5.97 10.25
N ILE A 100 3.72 -6.79 9.87
CA ILE A 100 2.37 -6.77 10.43
C ILE A 100 2.01 -8.17 10.90
N LEU A 101 1.00 -8.23 11.76
CA LEU A 101 0.37 -9.45 12.21
C LEU A 101 -0.98 -9.61 11.52
N GLY A 102 -1.04 -10.48 10.51
CA GLY A 102 -2.24 -10.75 9.73
C GLY A 102 -3.42 -11.17 10.61
N LEU A 103 -4.64 -10.87 10.13
CA LEU A 103 -5.88 -11.26 10.81
C LEU A 103 -6.01 -12.78 10.92
N PRO A 104 -6.59 -13.30 12.02
CA PRO A 104 -6.92 -14.71 12.14
C PRO A 104 -8.03 -15.10 11.13
N GLY A 105 -8.11 -16.38 10.78
CA GLY A 105 -9.23 -16.94 10.01
C GLY A 105 -8.88 -17.30 8.56
N ARG A 106 -9.90 -17.43 7.70
CA ARG A 106 -9.81 -17.99 6.32
C ARG A 106 -8.81 -17.26 5.39
N TRP A 107 -8.35 -16.08 5.79
CA TRP A 107 -7.35 -15.29 5.07
C TRP A 107 -5.91 -15.60 5.48
N ALA A 108 -5.71 -16.19 6.67
CA ALA A 108 -4.42 -16.69 7.10
C ALA A 108 -4.19 -18.11 6.52
N PRO A 109 -3.07 -18.37 5.82
CA PRO A 109 -2.78 -19.72 5.33
C PRO A 109 -2.37 -20.70 6.44
N ALA A 110 -2.73 -20.42 7.69
CA ALA A 110 -2.54 -21.25 8.87
C ALA A 110 -3.86 -21.39 9.68
N GLY A 111 -5.00 -21.09 9.05
CA GLY A 111 -6.32 -21.16 9.67
C GLY A 111 -6.54 -20.05 10.71
N GLU A 112 -6.91 -20.43 11.93
CA GLU A 112 -7.27 -19.49 13.00
C GLU A 112 -6.08 -18.68 13.56
N ARG A 113 -4.84 -19.08 13.28
CA ARG A 113 -3.66 -18.42 13.84
C ARG A 113 -3.24 -17.21 13.02
N ARG A 114 -2.97 -16.11 13.72
CA ARG A 114 -2.36 -14.91 13.14
C ARG A 114 -0.96 -15.22 12.60
N VAL A 115 -0.60 -14.62 11.47
CA VAL A 115 0.69 -14.86 10.79
C VAL A 115 1.44 -13.55 10.65
N LYS A 116 2.73 -13.53 11.04
CA LYS A 116 3.61 -12.39 10.76
C LYS A 116 3.93 -12.31 9.27
N LEU A 117 3.69 -11.13 8.69
CA LEU A 117 4.01 -10.80 7.32
C LEU A 117 4.99 -9.62 7.30
N TYR A 118 6.09 -9.77 6.58
CA TYR A 118 7.21 -8.85 6.55
C TYR A 118 7.27 -8.14 5.20
N ASP A 119 7.85 -6.95 5.19
CA ASP A 119 8.15 -6.21 3.98
C ASP A 119 9.28 -6.87 3.19
N ILE A 120 8.98 -7.38 1.99
CA ILE A 120 9.96 -8.10 1.17
C ILE A 120 11.09 -7.19 0.69
N GLN A 121 10.80 -5.94 0.35
CA GLN A 121 11.78 -5.01 -0.20
C GLN A 121 12.86 -4.71 0.84
N THR A 122 12.45 -4.36 2.06
CA THR A 122 13.38 -4.12 3.17
C THR A 122 14.19 -5.38 3.49
N ALA A 123 13.56 -6.57 3.47
CA ALA A 123 14.27 -7.83 3.68
C ALA A 123 15.35 -8.10 2.61
N LEU A 124 15.05 -7.82 1.33
CA LEU A 124 16.01 -7.96 0.24
C LEU A 124 17.16 -6.94 0.35
N GLU A 125 16.88 -5.71 0.79
CA GLU A 125 17.90 -4.68 1.02
C GLU A 125 18.86 -5.04 2.16
N LEU A 126 18.37 -5.68 3.22
CA LEU A 126 19.23 -6.21 4.29
C LEU A 126 20.15 -7.33 3.80
N VAL A 127 19.75 -8.06 2.76
CA VAL A 127 20.49 -9.19 2.18
C VAL A 127 21.51 -8.72 1.16
N GLY A 128 21.17 -7.71 0.36
CA GLY A 128 22.11 -7.08 -0.58
C GLY A 128 23.34 -6.50 0.13
N LYS A 129 23.21 -6.15 1.42
CA LYS A 129 24.33 -5.76 2.29
C LYS A 129 25.17 -6.94 2.82
N ASP A 130 24.62 -8.16 2.78
CA ASP A 130 25.20 -9.39 3.35
C ASP A 130 25.76 -10.33 2.25
N GLY A 131 25.86 -9.86 1.00
CA GLY A 131 26.50 -10.56 -0.13
C GLY A 131 25.79 -11.81 -0.64
N SER A 132 24.61 -12.16 -0.11
CA SER A 132 23.88 -13.37 -0.52
C SER A 132 22.94 -13.05 -1.68
N GLN A 133 23.08 -13.73 -2.83
CA GLN A 133 22.17 -13.51 -3.96
C GLN A 133 20.78 -14.14 -3.69
N PRO A 134 19.67 -13.39 -3.84
CA PRO A 134 18.34 -13.95 -3.74
C PRO A 134 18.07 -14.89 -4.92
N ARG A 135 17.55 -16.10 -4.66
CA ARG A 135 17.09 -17.03 -5.71
C ARG A 135 15.67 -16.66 -6.13
N PRO A 136 15.43 -16.04 -7.29
CA PRO A 136 14.14 -15.42 -7.57
C PRO A 136 13.26 -16.37 -8.38
N GLU A 137 12.85 -17.52 -7.82
CA GLU A 137 12.01 -18.43 -8.61
C GLU A 137 11.13 -19.33 -7.76
N GLN A 138 10.29 -18.74 -6.91
CA GLN A 138 9.13 -19.45 -6.37
C GLN A 138 7.93 -18.51 -6.37
N LYS A 139 7.09 -18.68 -7.40
CA LYS A 139 5.68 -18.25 -7.53
C LYS A 139 5.19 -17.52 -6.27
N LEU A 140 5.26 -16.18 -6.28
CA LEU A 140 4.68 -15.26 -5.28
C LEU A 140 3.12 -15.30 -5.34
N THR A 141 2.54 -16.50 -5.47
CA THR A 141 1.16 -16.75 -5.90
C THR A 141 0.17 -16.94 -4.77
N VAL A 142 0.53 -16.62 -3.52
CA VAL A 142 -0.51 -16.46 -2.50
C VAL A 142 -1.12 -15.06 -2.63
N VAL A 143 -1.88 -14.87 -3.73
CA VAL A 143 -2.54 -13.62 -4.15
C VAL A 143 -3.35 -12.96 -3.02
N ARG A 144 -3.87 -13.75 -2.08
CA ARG A 144 -4.68 -13.25 -0.95
C ARG A 144 -3.88 -12.47 0.09
N GLN A 145 -2.61 -12.80 0.30
CA GLN A 145 -1.79 -12.10 1.32
C GLN A 145 -1.52 -10.66 0.94
N ARG A 146 -1.49 -10.36 -0.37
CA ARG A 146 -1.35 -9.00 -0.87
C ARG A 146 -2.38 -8.09 -0.19
N PHE A 147 -3.64 -8.48 -0.24
CA PHE A 147 -4.75 -7.64 0.18
C PHE A 147 -4.85 -7.48 1.71
N LEU A 148 -4.22 -8.37 2.49
CA LEU A 148 -4.21 -8.27 3.96
C LEU A 148 -3.47 -7.04 4.47
N ALA A 149 -2.53 -6.50 3.69
CA ALA A 149 -1.70 -5.37 4.09
C ALA A 149 -2.16 -4.04 3.47
N LEU A 150 -3.29 -4.02 2.77
CA LEU A 150 -3.80 -2.81 2.12
C LEU A 150 -5.03 -2.26 2.82
N VAL A 151 -5.13 -0.94 2.80
CA VAL A 151 -6.35 -0.21 3.10
C VAL A 151 -6.52 0.91 2.07
N SER A 152 -7.75 1.18 1.65
CA SER A 152 -8.03 2.35 0.80
C SER A 152 -7.68 3.63 1.55
N ALA A 153 -7.04 4.57 0.87
CA ALA A 153 -6.51 5.77 1.48
C ALA A 153 -6.84 7.03 0.69
N PRO A 154 -7.38 8.08 1.33
CA PRO A 154 -7.57 9.36 0.68
C PRO A 154 -6.23 10.08 0.50
N HIS A 155 -6.20 11.04 -0.40
CA HIS A 155 -5.25 12.13 -0.37
C HIS A 155 -5.82 13.24 0.53
N LEU A 156 -5.09 13.60 1.58
CA LEU A 156 -5.46 14.74 2.43
C LEU A 156 -4.80 16.00 1.88
N ASP A 157 -5.48 17.13 1.98
CA ASP A 157 -4.85 18.42 1.70
C ASP A 157 -3.77 18.72 2.75
N ALA A 158 -2.90 19.71 2.49
CA ALA A 158 -1.79 20.05 3.39
C ALA A 158 -2.27 20.44 4.80
N SER A 159 -3.51 20.94 4.94
CA SER A 159 -4.09 21.29 6.24
C SER A 159 -4.80 20.13 6.95
N GLY A 160 -4.99 18.98 6.28
CA GLY A 160 -5.71 17.82 6.81
C GLY A 160 -7.20 18.06 7.04
N ARG A 161 -7.78 19.10 6.41
CA ARG A 161 -9.19 19.49 6.54
C ARG A 161 -10.06 18.85 5.48
N GLU A 162 -9.48 18.52 4.34
CA GLU A 162 -10.16 17.92 3.19
C GLU A 162 -9.53 16.58 2.80
N ALA A 163 -10.33 15.74 2.16
CA ALA A 163 -9.93 14.41 1.74
C ALA A 163 -10.49 14.09 0.35
N ASP A 164 -9.61 13.76 -0.58
CA ASP A 164 -9.94 13.27 -1.91
C ASP A 164 -9.67 11.76 -2.02
N TRP A 165 -10.70 10.98 -2.36
CA TRP A 165 -10.60 9.53 -2.52
C TRP A 165 -10.22 9.08 -3.94
N GLY A 166 -9.99 10.06 -4.82
CA GLY A 166 -9.65 9.91 -6.22
C GLY A 166 -10.86 9.57 -7.09
N GLN A 167 -10.87 10.14 -8.29
CA GLN A 167 -11.85 9.93 -9.35
C GLN A 167 -11.43 8.75 -10.22
N GLY A 168 -12.39 7.95 -10.68
CA GLY A 168 -12.20 6.93 -11.71
C GLY A 168 -13.03 7.26 -12.95
N CYS A 169 -12.59 6.82 -14.13
CA CYS A 169 -13.32 7.04 -15.38
C CYS A 169 -14.14 5.80 -15.74
N SER A 170 -15.47 5.89 -15.69
CA SER A 170 -16.37 4.78 -16.04
C SER A 170 -16.25 4.37 -17.52
N ARG A 171 -15.91 5.31 -18.41
CA ARG A 171 -15.66 5.03 -19.83
C ARG A 171 -14.41 4.18 -20.03
N CYS A 172 -13.40 4.35 -19.19
CA CYS A 172 -12.15 3.59 -19.25
C CYS A 172 -12.16 2.33 -18.37
N ASP A 173 -13.24 2.07 -17.63
CA ASP A 173 -13.39 0.90 -16.75
C ASP A 173 -13.53 -0.44 -17.52
N ARG A 174 -13.46 -0.40 -18.86
CA ARG A 174 -13.38 -1.59 -19.73
C ARG A 174 -12.16 -1.56 -20.66
N GLY A 175 -11.19 -0.67 -20.42
CA GLY A 175 -10.07 -0.43 -21.32
C GLY A 175 -8.73 -0.21 -20.63
N THR A 176 -7.89 0.66 -21.20
CA THR A 176 -6.48 0.86 -20.84
C THR A 176 -6.24 1.50 -19.46
N CYS A 177 -7.26 2.12 -18.85
CA CYS A 177 -7.15 2.80 -17.55
C CYS A 177 -7.92 2.10 -16.41
N LEU A 178 -8.15 0.79 -16.54
CA LEU A 178 -8.85 -0.03 -15.55
C LEU A 178 -8.26 0.16 -14.14
N PHE A 179 -9.12 0.44 -13.16
CA PHE A 179 -8.76 0.71 -11.75
C PHE A 179 -7.80 1.89 -11.50
N ARG A 180 -7.50 2.70 -12.53
CA ARG A 180 -6.72 3.93 -12.35
C ARG A 180 -7.60 4.98 -11.67
N LYS A 181 -6.99 5.66 -10.71
CA LYS A 181 -7.57 6.82 -10.06
C LYS A 181 -6.73 8.06 -10.34
N TYR A 182 -7.36 9.21 -10.17
CA TYR A 182 -6.81 10.53 -10.41
C TYR A 182 -7.22 11.44 -9.26
N THR A 183 -6.39 12.42 -8.91
CA THR A 183 -6.88 13.58 -8.14
C THR A 183 -7.94 14.32 -8.96
N ARG A 184 -8.73 15.19 -8.31
CA ARG A 184 -9.73 16.00 -9.02
C ARG A 184 -9.14 16.78 -10.21
N ASP A 185 -7.96 17.37 -10.04
CA ASP A 185 -7.30 18.17 -11.07
C ASP A 185 -6.81 17.29 -12.23
N GLU A 186 -6.09 16.21 -11.91
CA GLU A 186 -5.60 15.25 -12.92
C GLU A 186 -6.74 14.53 -13.67
N PHE A 187 -7.93 14.45 -13.08
CA PHE A 187 -9.08 13.86 -13.74
C PHE A 187 -9.60 14.75 -14.86
N ALA A 188 -9.56 16.08 -14.70
CA ALA A 188 -9.95 17.01 -15.75
C ALA A 188 -9.00 16.87 -16.96
N ASP A 189 -7.69 16.81 -16.70
CA ASP A 189 -6.68 16.57 -17.73
C ASP A 189 -6.93 15.25 -18.46
N HIS A 190 -7.19 14.17 -17.72
CA HIS A 190 -7.52 12.87 -18.29
C HIS A 190 -8.76 12.91 -19.20
N VAL A 191 -9.81 13.64 -18.80
CA VAL A 191 -11.04 13.76 -19.62
C VAL A 191 -10.75 14.52 -20.92
N ALA A 192 -9.93 15.58 -20.89
CA ALA A 192 -9.54 16.32 -22.08
C ALA A 192 -8.77 15.44 -23.07
N GLU A 193 -7.75 14.71 -22.61
CA GLU A 193 -6.98 13.76 -23.44
C GLU A 193 -7.87 12.68 -24.10
N MET A 194 -8.92 12.25 -23.39
CA MET A 194 -9.86 11.24 -23.87
C MET A 194 -10.91 11.82 -24.85
N GLN A 195 -11.13 13.12 -24.87
CA GLN A 195 -11.97 13.78 -25.88
C GLN A 195 -11.22 13.89 -27.21
N ASP A 196 -9.92 14.19 -27.17
CA ASP A 196 -9.08 14.33 -28.37
C ASP A 196 -8.82 13.00 -29.09
N THR A 197 -8.72 11.90 -28.34
CA THR A 197 -8.53 10.55 -28.92
C THR A 197 -9.77 10.00 -29.63
N VAL A 198 -10.97 10.51 -29.33
CA VAL A 198 -12.22 10.13 -30.02
C VAL A 198 -12.36 10.84 -31.37
N GLY A 199 -11.55 11.88 -31.62
CA GLY A 199 -11.50 12.59 -32.90
C GLY A 199 -10.70 11.87 -34.01
N VAL A 200 -10.00 10.77 -33.70
CA VAL A 200 -9.08 10.09 -34.64
C VAL A 200 -9.61 8.74 -35.16
N GLU A 201 -10.68 8.19 -34.57
CA GLU A 201 -11.31 6.94 -35.05
C GLU A 201 -12.61 7.17 -35.87
N ARG A 202 -12.58 8.15 -36.77
CA ARG A 202 -13.54 8.24 -37.89
C ARG A 202 -12.80 8.62 -39.18
N GLY A 203 -12.17 7.62 -39.79
CA GLY A 203 -11.60 7.67 -41.13
C GLY A 203 -11.61 6.26 -41.70
#